data_AF-K4KGM0-F1
#
_entry.id   AF-K4KGM0-F1
#
_cell.length_a   1.000
_cell.length_b   1.000
_cell.length_c   1.000
_cell.angle_alpha   90.00
_cell.angle_beta   90.00
_cell.angle_gamma   90.00
#
_symmetry.space_group_name_H-M   'P 1'
#
loop_
_entity.id
_entity.type
_entity.pdbx_description
1 polymer ?
#
loop_
_entity_poly.entity_id
_entity_poly.type
_entity_poly.pdbx_seq_one_letter_code
_entity_poly.pdbx_strand_id
1 'polypeptide(L)'
;MSHYTATVVWSRQPDEVFTDNQYSRGHQWQFDGGVTVPASASPHIVPLPWSVEANVDPEEAFVASISSCHMLFFLSLAAKKRWCVDSYTDAAIGTMAKDAEGKIAMTQVTLRPTVTFTGDTPSREAQEQLHHKAHALCFIANSVKTLITTELQ
;
A
#
# COMPACT_ATOMS: atom_id res chain seq x y z
N MET A 1 0.31 -5.80 -23.73
CA MET A 1 1.10 -5.15 -22.65
C MET A 1 0.30 -3.96 -22.18
N SER A 2 0.10 -3.79 -20.89
CA SER A 2 -0.64 -2.67 -20.32
C SER A 2 0.33 -1.64 -19.77
N HIS A 3 -0.06 -0.36 -19.77
CA HIS A 3 0.72 0.74 -19.19
C HIS A 3 -0.14 1.42 -18.13
N TYR A 4 0.48 1.75 -16.99
CA TYR A 4 -0.15 2.45 -15.87
C TYR A 4 0.66 3.72 -15.64
N THR A 5 0.01 4.88 -15.62
CA THR A 5 0.67 6.19 -15.55
C THR A 5 0.24 6.95 -14.29
N ALA A 6 1.17 7.75 -13.78
CA ALA A 6 0.91 8.75 -12.75
C ALA A 6 1.75 10.00 -13.07
N THR A 7 1.17 11.18 -12.88
CA THR A 7 1.88 12.46 -12.97
C THR A 7 2.03 13.04 -11.57
N VAL A 8 3.27 13.27 -11.14
CA VAL A 8 3.59 13.82 -9.82
C VAL A 8 3.94 15.30 -9.99
N VAL A 9 3.19 16.18 -9.33
CA VAL A 9 3.31 17.64 -9.50
C VAL A 9 3.61 18.29 -8.16
N TRP A 10 4.80 18.87 -8.05
CA TRP A 10 5.21 19.75 -6.94
C TRP A 10 5.48 21.15 -7.50
N SER A 11 5.21 22.18 -6.71
CA SER A 11 5.50 23.57 -7.06
C SER A 11 5.90 24.34 -5.81
N ARG A 12 6.98 25.11 -5.93
CA ARG A 12 7.47 25.99 -4.86
C ARG A 12 6.46 27.10 -4.59
N GLN A 13 6.19 27.38 -3.31
CA GLN A 13 5.39 28.53 -2.92
C GLN A 13 6.17 29.85 -3.08
N PRO A 14 5.51 30.99 -3.36
CA PRO A 14 6.20 32.26 -3.60
C PRO A 14 7.11 32.74 -2.46
N ASP A 15 6.78 32.37 -1.23
CA ASP A 15 7.47 32.74 0.00
C ASP A 15 8.56 31.75 0.44
N GLU A 16 8.74 30.63 -0.27
CA GLU A 16 9.76 29.63 0.05
C GLU A 16 11.13 29.96 -0.55
N VAL A 17 12.16 29.96 0.32
CA VAL A 17 13.57 30.11 -0.09
C VAL A 17 14.07 28.87 -0.85
N PHE A 18 13.48 27.70 -0.58
CA PHE A 18 13.82 26.36 -1.12
C PHE A 18 15.22 25.84 -0.77
N THR A 19 16.27 26.64 -1.00
CA THR A 19 17.67 26.23 -0.77
C THR A 19 18.03 26.10 0.70
N ASP A 20 17.19 26.60 1.60
CA ASP A 20 17.29 26.39 3.05
C ASP A 20 16.70 25.04 3.51
N ASN A 21 16.18 24.24 2.58
CA ASN A 21 15.55 22.94 2.81
C ASN A 21 14.26 22.99 3.66
N GLN A 22 13.65 24.16 3.82
CA GLN A 22 12.45 24.40 4.65
C GLN A 22 11.17 24.60 3.82
N TYR A 23 11.15 24.13 2.56
CA TYR A 23 9.97 24.17 1.69
C TYR A 23 8.94 23.08 2.06
N SER A 24 7.69 23.27 1.69
CA SER A 24 6.64 22.27 1.84
C SER A 24 6.86 21.07 0.92
N ARG A 25 6.71 19.87 1.47
CA ARG A 25 6.71 18.61 0.72
C ARG A 25 5.33 18.28 0.16
N GLY A 26 4.33 19.13 0.41
CA GLY A 26 2.99 18.98 -0.16
C GLY A 26 3.02 19.02 -1.69
N HIS A 27 2.41 18.03 -2.32
CA HIS A 27 2.34 17.89 -3.77
C HIS A 27 1.11 17.08 -4.18
N GLN A 28 0.96 16.77 -5.47
CA GLN A 28 -0.18 16.03 -6.00
C GLN A 28 0.26 14.84 -6.87
N TRP A 29 -0.49 13.75 -6.79
CA TRP A 29 -0.43 12.64 -7.75
C TRP A 29 -1.69 12.66 -8.60
N GLN A 30 -1.54 12.68 -9.92
CA GLN A 30 -2.62 12.73 -10.90
C GLN A 30 -2.63 11.44 -11.70
N PHE A 31 -3.81 10.83 -11.83
CA PHE A 31 -3.99 9.55 -12.52
C PHE A 31 -4.84 9.75 -13.79
N ASP A 32 -4.69 8.83 -14.75
CA ASP A 32 -5.33 8.85 -16.06
C ASP A 32 -6.86 8.93 -16.01
N GLY A 33 -7.49 8.36 -14.98
CA GLY A 33 -8.93 8.45 -14.72
C GLY A 33 -9.41 9.81 -14.18
N GLY A 34 -8.52 10.79 -14.02
CA GLY A 34 -8.84 12.14 -13.53
C GLY A 34 -8.79 12.32 -12.01
N VAL A 35 -8.50 11.26 -11.24
CA VAL A 35 -8.32 11.36 -9.78
C VAL A 35 -7.03 12.09 -9.46
N THR A 36 -7.10 13.01 -8.50
CA THR A 36 -5.94 13.68 -7.92
C THR A 36 -5.86 13.38 -6.43
N VAL A 37 -4.69 12.91 -5.97
CA VAL A 37 -4.43 12.56 -4.57
C VAL A 37 -3.46 13.59 -3.99
N PRO A 38 -3.83 14.31 -2.91
CA PRO A 38 -2.89 15.10 -2.12
C PRO A 38 -1.82 14.20 -1.50
N ALA A 39 -0.56 14.52 -1.73
CA ALA A 39 0.58 13.76 -1.27
C ALA A 39 1.60 14.61 -0.50
N SER A 40 2.44 13.97 0.29
CA SER A 40 3.52 14.60 1.06
C SER A 40 4.68 13.61 1.25
N ALA A 41 5.80 14.08 1.81
CA ALA A 41 6.75 13.18 2.47
C ALA A 41 6.19 12.71 3.82
N SER A 42 6.60 11.52 4.27
CA SER A 42 6.24 10.98 5.58
C SER A 42 6.77 11.85 6.72
N PRO A 43 5.96 12.15 7.76
CA PRO A 43 6.41 12.83 8.97
C PRO A 43 7.58 12.13 9.70
N HIS A 44 7.74 10.81 9.50
CA HIS A 44 8.85 10.04 10.05
C HIS A 44 10.21 10.36 9.39
N ILE A 45 10.19 10.92 8.17
CA ILE A 45 11.38 11.23 7.38
C ILE A 45 11.61 12.75 7.32
N VAL A 46 10.53 13.52 7.08
CA VAL A 46 10.56 14.98 7.05
C VAL A 46 9.60 15.49 8.12
N PRO A 47 10.07 16.18 9.17
CA PRO A 47 9.21 16.59 10.26
C PRO A 47 8.27 17.74 9.87
N LEU A 48 7.23 17.92 10.67
CA LEU A 48 6.35 19.09 10.60
C LEU A 48 7.13 20.38 10.90
N PRO A 49 6.79 21.52 10.27
CA PRO A 49 5.64 21.73 9.39
C PRO A 49 5.94 21.47 7.89
N TRP A 50 7.08 20.88 7.55
CA TRP A 50 7.50 20.72 6.15
C TRP A 50 6.84 19.53 5.45
N SER A 51 6.40 18.53 6.21
CA SER A 51 5.44 17.52 5.75
C SER A 51 4.00 17.94 6.05
N VAL A 52 3.05 17.34 5.34
CA VAL A 52 1.61 17.52 5.55
C VAL A 52 1.02 16.18 5.99
N GLU A 53 0.80 16.02 7.29
CA GLU A 53 0.35 14.76 7.92
C GLU A 53 -0.97 14.22 7.36
N ALA A 54 -1.87 15.10 6.90
CA ALA A 54 -3.15 14.70 6.32
C ALA A 54 -3.06 14.15 4.88
N ASN A 55 -1.90 14.29 4.22
CA ASN A 55 -1.69 13.84 2.85
C ASN A 55 -1.03 12.45 2.84
N VAL A 56 -1.33 11.67 1.81
CA VAL A 56 -0.69 10.35 1.61
C VAL A 56 0.82 10.51 1.43
N ASP A 57 1.60 9.66 2.08
CA ASP A 57 3.03 9.53 1.81
C ASP A 57 3.38 8.30 0.93
N PRO A 58 4.57 8.27 0.29
CA PRO A 58 4.96 7.15 -0.57
C PRO A 58 5.02 5.82 0.16
N GLU A 59 5.44 5.80 1.43
CA GLU A 59 5.55 4.60 2.24
C GLU A 59 4.18 3.99 2.54
N GLU A 60 3.20 4.82 2.93
CA GLU A 60 1.80 4.44 3.11
C GLU A 60 1.18 3.93 1.81
N ALA A 61 1.38 4.65 0.70
CA ALA A 61 0.85 4.26 -0.61
C ALA A 61 1.43 2.93 -1.11
N PHE A 62 2.70 2.66 -0.80
CA PHE A 62 3.34 1.38 -1.10
C PHE A 62 2.68 0.22 -0.34
N VAL A 63 2.47 0.38 0.97
CA VAL A 63 1.77 -0.62 1.80
C VAL A 63 0.34 -0.85 1.30
N ALA A 64 -0.39 0.24 1.03
CA ALA A 64 -1.75 0.18 0.51
C ALA A 64 -1.82 -0.54 -0.85
N SER A 65 -0.86 -0.29 -1.74
CA SER A 65 -0.80 -0.93 -3.07
C SER A 65 -0.58 -2.45 -2.97
N ILE A 66 0.28 -2.92 -2.06
CA ILE A 66 0.51 -4.35 -1.82
C ILE A 66 -0.76 -4.99 -1.25
N SER A 67 -1.32 -4.40 -0.19
CA SER A 67 -2.52 -4.90 0.48
C SER A 67 -3.70 -4.99 -0.49
N SER A 68 -3.96 -3.93 -1.25
CA SER A 68 -5.04 -3.87 -2.23
C SER A 68 -4.87 -4.90 -3.35
N CYS A 69 -3.65 -5.07 -3.89
CA CYS A 69 -3.42 -6.08 -4.93
C CYS A 69 -3.66 -7.50 -4.42
N HIS A 70 -3.19 -7.81 -3.20
CA HIS A 70 -3.45 -9.11 -2.56
C HIS A 70 -4.95 -9.35 -2.34
N MET A 71 -5.65 -8.36 -1.79
CA MET A 71 -7.11 -8.39 -1.58
C MET A 71 -7.86 -8.70 -2.88
N LEU A 72 -7.52 -8.03 -3.99
CA LEU A 72 -8.20 -8.24 -5.27
C LEU A 72 -8.06 -9.68 -5.77
N PHE A 73 -6.89 -10.30 -5.59
CA PHE A 73 -6.70 -11.71 -5.90
C PHE A 73 -7.46 -12.62 -4.93
N PHE A 74 -7.45 -12.33 -3.64
CA PHE A 74 -8.20 -13.09 -2.65
C PHE A 74 -9.70 -13.09 -2.99
N LEU A 75 -10.30 -11.92 -3.23
CA LEU A 75 -11.71 -11.76 -3.58
C LEU A 75 -12.06 -12.51 -4.87
N SER A 76 -11.20 -12.41 -5.90
CA SER A 76 -11.38 -13.15 -7.16
C SER A 76 -11.36 -14.68 -6.96
N LEU A 77 -10.46 -15.18 -6.11
CA LEU A 77 -10.35 -16.60 -5.81
C LEU A 77 -11.51 -17.10 -4.93
N ALA A 78 -11.95 -16.30 -3.95
CA ALA A 78 -13.12 -16.60 -3.11
C ALA A 78 -14.39 -16.71 -3.95
N ALA A 79 -14.60 -15.74 -4.87
CA ALA A 79 -15.73 -15.76 -5.80
C ALA A 79 -15.74 -17.01 -6.69
N LYS A 80 -14.58 -17.45 -7.20
CA LYS A 80 -14.46 -18.71 -7.97
C LYS A 80 -14.82 -19.96 -7.16
N LYS A 81 -14.59 -19.92 -5.85
CA LYS A 81 -15.01 -20.97 -4.90
C LYS A 81 -16.46 -20.83 -4.43
N ARG A 82 -17.17 -19.79 -4.88
CA ARG A 82 -18.53 -19.42 -4.43
C ARG A 82 -18.61 -19.09 -2.94
N TRP A 83 -17.52 -18.61 -2.35
CA TRP A 83 -17.52 -18.07 -1.00
C TRP A 83 -17.99 -16.62 -1.05
N CYS A 84 -19.10 -16.33 -0.38
CA CYS A 84 -19.68 -14.99 -0.34
C CYS A 84 -18.98 -14.16 0.74
N VAL A 85 -18.10 -13.25 0.31
CA VAL A 85 -17.40 -12.30 1.18
C VAL A 85 -18.24 -11.03 1.30
N ASP A 86 -18.58 -10.62 2.52
CA ASP A 86 -19.31 -9.37 2.77
C ASP A 86 -18.37 -8.19 3.02
N SER A 87 -17.28 -8.45 3.74
CA SER A 87 -16.25 -7.44 4.01
C SER A 87 -14.86 -8.04 4.02
N TYR A 88 -13.91 -7.22 3.60
CA TYR A 88 -12.48 -7.47 3.71
C TYR A 88 -11.86 -6.18 4.22
N THR A 89 -11.20 -6.25 5.36
CA THR A 89 -10.42 -5.13 5.92
C THR A 89 -9.02 -5.64 6.18
N ASP A 90 -8.00 -4.89 5.78
CA ASP A 90 -6.61 -5.24 6.03
C ASP A 90 -5.90 -4.08 6.73
N ALA A 91 -5.54 -4.31 7.99
CA ALA A 91 -4.76 -3.37 8.80
C ALA A 91 -3.25 -3.61 8.56
N ALA A 92 -2.82 -3.43 7.31
CA ALA A 92 -1.47 -3.71 6.87
C ALA A 92 -0.44 -2.75 7.50
N ILE A 93 0.76 -3.27 7.79
CA ILE A 93 1.86 -2.52 8.42
C ILE A 93 3.10 -2.64 7.56
N GLY A 94 3.72 -1.51 7.22
CA GLY A 94 5.04 -1.45 6.58
C GLY A 94 6.14 -1.12 7.59
N THR A 95 7.29 -1.76 7.43
CA THR A 95 8.48 -1.52 8.25
C THR A 95 9.64 -1.04 7.39
N MET A 96 10.13 0.17 7.70
CA MET A 96 11.35 0.73 7.13
C MET A 96 12.56 0.33 7.98
N ALA A 97 13.56 -0.31 7.36
CA ALA A 97 14.80 -0.69 8.03
C ALA A 97 15.97 -0.76 7.03
N LYS A 98 17.18 -1.01 7.54
CA LYS A 98 18.32 -1.32 6.67
C LYS A 98 18.14 -2.72 6.07
N ASP A 99 18.27 -2.83 4.76
CA ASP A 99 18.31 -4.10 4.06
C ASP A 99 19.68 -4.79 4.20
N ALA A 100 19.85 -5.95 3.56
CA ALA A 100 21.11 -6.70 3.56
C ALA A 100 22.28 -5.95 2.90
N GLU A 101 21.99 -4.92 2.10
CA GLU A 101 22.98 -4.03 1.47
C GLU A 101 23.25 -2.76 2.31
N GLY A 102 22.60 -2.63 3.48
CA GLY A 102 22.73 -1.48 4.39
C GLY A 102 21.90 -0.26 4.01
N LYS A 103 21.05 -0.34 3.00
CA LYS A 103 20.19 0.76 2.51
C LYS A 103 18.88 0.79 3.27
N ILE A 104 18.38 1.99 3.58
CA ILE A 104 17.04 2.14 4.16
C ILE A 104 16.00 1.83 3.07
N ALA A 105 15.13 0.87 3.32
CA ALA A 105 14.06 0.44 2.42
C ALA A 105 12.87 -0.10 3.23
N MET A 106 11.73 -0.27 2.56
CA MET A 106 10.59 -1.01 3.10
C MET A 106 10.95 -2.50 3.10
N THR A 107 11.50 -2.99 4.21
CA THR A 107 12.04 -4.36 4.29
C THR A 107 10.95 -5.39 4.54
N GLN A 108 9.86 -5.00 5.20
CA GLN A 108 8.74 -5.88 5.50
C GLN A 108 7.40 -5.17 5.33
N VAL A 109 6.40 -5.90 4.83
CA VAL A 109 4.98 -5.54 4.92
C VAL A 109 4.21 -6.72 5.48
N THR A 110 3.52 -6.51 6.60
CA THR A 110 2.65 -7.51 7.22
C THR A 110 1.20 -7.19 6.88
N LEU A 111 0.55 -8.06 6.10
CA LEU A 111 -0.88 -8.00 5.82
C LEU A 111 -1.66 -8.64 6.97
N ARG A 112 -2.70 -7.98 7.45
CA ARG A 112 -3.53 -8.41 8.58
C ARG A 112 -5.02 -8.42 8.17
N PRO A 113 -5.41 -9.31 7.24
CA PRO A 113 -6.77 -9.34 6.73
C PRO A 113 -7.75 -9.90 7.78
N THR A 114 -8.89 -9.23 7.88
CA THR A 114 -10.12 -9.68 8.54
C THR A 114 -11.19 -9.78 7.46
N VAL A 115 -11.73 -10.98 7.28
CA VAL A 115 -12.73 -11.26 6.24
C VAL A 115 -14.01 -11.78 6.89
N THR A 116 -15.13 -11.19 6.53
CA THR A 116 -16.45 -11.70 6.93
C THR A 116 -17.15 -12.36 5.75
N PHE A 117 -17.89 -13.43 6.04
CA PHE A 117 -18.59 -14.24 5.06
C PHE A 117 -20.05 -14.38 5.45
N THR A 118 -20.93 -14.47 4.44
CA THR A 118 -22.32 -14.89 4.61
C THR A 118 -22.53 -16.29 4.05
N GLY A 119 -23.35 -17.09 4.74
CA GLY A 119 -23.64 -18.47 4.36
C GLY A 119 -22.58 -19.45 4.90
N ASP A 120 -22.10 -20.35 4.04
CA ASP A 120 -21.10 -21.35 4.42
C ASP A 120 -19.72 -20.70 4.60
N THR A 121 -19.36 -20.44 5.86
CA THR A 121 -18.06 -19.88 6.22
C THR A 121 -16.94 -20.90 5.98
N PRO A 122 -15.92 -20.58 5.17
CA PRO A 122 -14.77 -21.47 4.96
C PRO A 122 -13.99 -21.71 6.24
N SER A 123 -13.41 -22.91 6.40
CA SER A 123 -12.51 -23.18 7.52
C SER A 123 -11.29 -22.25 7.48
N ARG A 124 -10.69 -21.99 8.65
CA ARG A 124 -9.49 -21.15 8.75
C ARG A 124 -8.36 -21.62 7.82
N GLU A 125 -8.09 -22.93 7.80
CA GLU A 125 -7.10 -23.53 6.91
C GLU A 125 -7.41 -23.24 5.43
N ALA A 126 -8.67 -23.33 5.02
CA ALA A 126 -9.08 -23.04 3.65
C ALA A 126 -8.88 -21.56 3.29
N GLN A 127 -9.09 -20.65 4.25
CA GLN A 127 -8.81 -19.22 4.09
C GLN A 127 -7.30 -18.96 3.98
N GLU A 128 -6.48 -19.58 4.85
CA GLU A 128 -5.02 -19.48 4.81
C GLU A 128 -4.44 -19.94 3.47
N GLN A 129 -4.90 -21.09 2.96
CA GLN A 129 -4.52 -21.58 1.64
C GLN A 129 -4.93 -20.60 0.52
N LEU A 130 -6.10 -19.95 0.66
CA LEU A 130 -6.56 -18.96 -0.31
C LEU A 130 -5.68 -17.70 -0.29
N HIS A 131 -5.33 -17.18 0.90
CA HIS A 131 -4.43 -16.04 1.03
C HIS A 131 -3.01 -16.35 0.54
N HIS A 132 -2.49 -17.57 0.77
CA HIS A 132 -1.21 -18.00 0.21
C HIS A 132 -1.24 -17.97 -1.33
N LYS A 133 -2.32 -18.49 -1.92
CA LYS A 133 -2.52 -18.46 -3.37
C LYS A 133 -2.69 -17.03 -3.90
N ALA A 134 -3.39 -16.16 -3.17
CA ALA A 134 -3.53 -14.76 -3.54
C ALA A 134 -2.17 -14.04 -3.54
N HIS A 135 -1.34 -14.30 -2.53
CA HIS A 135 0.02 -13.76 -2.44
C HIS A 135 0.89 -14.16 -3.64
N ALA A 136 0.89 -15.45 -4.01
CA ALA A 136 1.67 -15.93 -5.16
C ALA A 136 1.26 -15.30 -6.50
N LEU A 137 -0.02 -14.92 -6.64
CA LEU A 137 -0.55 -14.30 -7.86
C LEU A 137 -0.43 -12.76 -7.85
N CYS A 138 -0.20 -12.15 -6.69
CA CYS A 138 -0.18 -10.71 -6.50
C CYS A 138 0.94 -10.05 -7.32
N PHE A 139 0.57 -9.20 -8.28
CA PHE A 139 1.52 -8.55 -9.17
C PHE A 139 2.50 -7.65 -8.41
N ILE A 140 2.01 -6.90 -7.42
CA ILE A 140 2.85 -5.98 -6.65
C ILE A 140 3.80 -6.75 -5.73
N ALA A 141 3.34 -7.84 -5.09
CA ALA A 141 4.22 -8.71 -4.30
C ALA A 141 5.33 -9.32 -5.15
N ASN A 142 5.02 -9.73 -6.38
CA ASN A 142 5.99 -10.25 -7.34
C ASN A 142 6.96 -9.19 -7.91
N SER A 143 6.77 -7.91 -7.57
CA SER A 143 7.55 -6.79 -8.11
C SER A 143 8.51 -6.15 -7.11
N VAL A 144 8.57 -6.66 -5.86
CA VAL A 144 9.31 -6.03 -4.76
C VAL A 144 10.26 -7.01 -4.08
N LYS A 145 11.33 -6.47 -3.46
CA LYS A 145 12.23 -7.24 -2.57
C LYS A 145 11.70 -7.37 -1.14
N THR A 146 10.72 -6.54 -0.78
CA THR A 146 10.09 -6.50 0.55
C THR A 146 9.58 -7.88 0.94
N LEU A 147 9.91 -8.33 2.15
CA LEU A 147 9.30 -9.52 2.73
C LEU A 147 7.83 -9.23 3.03
N ILE A 148 6.91 -9.94 2.38
CA ILE A 148 5.48 -9.78 2.62
C ILE A 148 4.97 -10.99 3.39
N THR A 149 4.39 -10.77 4.57
CA THR A 149 3.77 -11.80 5.39
C THR A 149 2.26 -11.58 5.49
N THR A 150 1.50 -12.63 5.84
CA THR A 150 0.05 -12.52 6.05
C THR A 150 -0.31 -13.15 7.39
N GLU A 151 -0.96 -12.37 8.25
CA GLU A 151 -1.39 -12.74 9.59
C GLU A 151 -2.91 -12.58 9.68
N LEU A 152 -3.66 -13.65 9.42
CA LEU A 152 -5.12 -13.64 9.50
C LEU A 152 -5.56 -13.30 10.92
N GLN A 153 -6.51 -12.36 11.04
CA GLN A 153 -7.09 -11.92 12.31
C GLN A 153 -8.37 -12.67 12.65
#